data_AF-A0A6I1YYR0-F1
#
_entry.id   AF-A0A6I1YYR0-F1
#
_cell.length_a   1.000
_cell.length_b   1.000
_cell.length_c   1.000
_cell.angle_alpha   90.00
_cell.angle_beta   90.00
_cell.angle_gamma   90.00
#
_symmetry.space_group_name_H-M   'P 1'
#
loop_
_entity.id
_entity.type
_entity.pdbx_description
1 polymer ?
#
loop_
_entity_poly.entity_id
_entity_poly.type
_entity_poly.pdbx_seq_one_letter_code
_entity_poly.pdbx_strand_id
1 'polypeptide(L)'
;MSQQTDRREGGAGTDTHVLDNAVRAALTGPHAHLAERGETGVPPAEGWESLGRAARCQDGIHAFAALAHPADPVAPDDLRALVGPGTTVRVKPVDRVPGGRRAEGGGEGAQLADTALCAEPAPDAVRLGPADVPEMLGLVARTRPGPFLKRTVEMGTPLGAAARASSRSGVRKDASRFAAREQPASAARCES
;
A
#
# COMPACT_ATOMS: atom_id res chain seq x y z
N MET A 1 -3.73 34.09 -10.24
CA MET A 1 -2.92 33.41 -9.20
C MET A 1 -2.61 32.01 -9.69
N SER A 2 -1.44 31.83 -10.31
CA SER A 2 -0.99 30.51 -10.76
C SER A 2 -0.38 29.79 -9.57
N GLN A 3 -1.08 28.77 -9.05
CA GLN A 3 -0.54 27.90 -8.02
C GLN A 3 0.54 27.03 -8.67
N GLN A 4 1.80 27.39 -8.44
CA GLN A 4 2.95 26.62 -8.87
C GLN A 4 3.04 25.39 -7.99
N THR A 5 2.54 24.25 -8.48
CA THR A 5 2.81 22.94 -7.89
C THR A 5 4.32 22.76 -7.86
N ASP A 6 4.92 22.83 -6.66
CA ASP A 6 6.32 22.54 -6.44
C ASP A 6 6.57 21.07 -6.80
N ARG A 7 7.01 20.83 -8.04
CA ARG A 7 7.52 19.53 -8.45
C ARG A 7 8.86 19.39 -7.77
N ARG A 8 8.92 18.61 -6.69
CA ARG A 8 10.20 18.14 -6.19
C ARG A 8 10.81 17.21 -7.23
N GLU A 9 11.65 17.77 -8.09
CA GLU A 9 12.69 17.00 -8.75
C GLU A 9 13.64 16.52 -7.64
N GLY A 10 13.96 15.23 -7.63
CA GLY A 10 14.75 14.58 -6.57
C GLY A 10 16.12 15.22 -6.41
N GLY A 11 16.20 16.25 -5.57
CA GLY A 11 17.42 16.92 -5.17
C GLY A 11 18.01 16.26 -3.93
N ALA A 12 19.31 15.97 -3.99
CA ALA A 12 20.10 15.35 -2.92
C ALA A 12 20.11 16.20 -1.64
N GLY A 13 19.11 15.98 -0.77
CA GLY A 13 19.10 16.39 0.63
C GLY A 13 19.17 15.16 1.51
N THR A 14 20.08 15.14 2.48
CA THR A 14 20.44 13.97 3.31
C THR A 14 19.42 13.55 4.37
N ASP A 15 18.15 13.95 4.25
CA ASP A 15 17.08 13.47 5.13
C ASP A 15 16.01 12.80 4.26
N THR A 16 16.05 11.47 4.20
CA THR A 16 15.07 10.69 3.42
C THR A 16 13.70 10.84 4.07
N HIS A 17 12.77 11.47 3.35
CA HIS A 17 11.44 11.72 3.88
C HIS A 17 10.66 10.41 3.95
N VAL A 18 9.82 10.23 4.98
CA VAL A 18 9.04 8.98 5.19
C VAL A 18 8.21 8.55 3.97
N LEU A 19 7.80 9.51 3.15
CA LEU A 19 7.02 9.27 1.93
C LEU A 19 7.87 8.79 0.73
N ASP A 20 9.18 9.00 0.75
CA ASP A 20 10.10 8.55 -0.31
C ASP A 20 10.13 7.02 -0.40
N ASN A 21 9.94 6.34 0.74
CA ASN A 21 9.73 4.90 0.82
C ASN A 21 8.52 4.55 1.69
N ALA A 22 7.35 5.07 1.31
CA ALA A 22 6.12 4.95 2.09
C ALA A 22 5.72 3.50 2.41
N VAL A 23 5.95 2.55 1.48
CA VAL A 23 5.62 1.14 1.72
C VAL A 23 6.52 0.54 2.79
N ARG A 24 7.84 0.81 2.74
CA ARG A 24 8.76 0.40 3.79
C ARG A 24 8.36 1.00 5.14
N ALA A 25 8.18 2.32 5.17
CA ALA A 25 7.83 3.04 6.40
C ALA A 25 6.55 2.51 7.04
N ALA A 26 5.53 2.18 6.23
CA ALA A 26 4.30 1.56 6.73
C ALA A 26 4.56 0.17 7.32
N LEU A 27 5.25 -0.71 6.58
CA LEU A 27 5.49 -2.11 6.97
C LEU A 27 6.50 -2.28 8.12
N THR A 28 7.31 -1.27 8.40
CA THR A 28 8.19 -1.24 9.57
C THR A 28 7.66 -0.35 10.71
N GLY A 29 6.54 0.32 10.49
CA GLY A 29 5.93 1.25 11.44
C GLY A 29 4.49 0.83 11.76
N PRO A 30 3.47 1.69 11.50
CA PRO A 30 2.09 1.44 11.91
C PRO A 30 1.49 0.10 11.44
N HIS A 31 1.95 -0.43 10.30
CA HIS A 31 1.48 -1.70 9.73
C HIS A 31 2.46 -2.86 9.95
N ALA A 32 3.40 -2.76 10.89
CA ALA A 32 4.34 -3.85 11.19
C ALA A 32 3.64 -5.15 11.60
N HIS A 33 2.45 -5.07 12.20
CA HIS A 33 1.62 -6.23 12.56
C HIS A 33 0.95 -6.92 11.36
N LEU A 34 0.94 -6.28 10.19
CA LEU A 34 0.42 -6.81 8.92
C LEU A 34 1.55 -7.22 7.96
N ALA A 35 2.80 -7.18 8.43
CA ALA A 35 3.98 -7.40 7.60
C ALA A 35 4.63 -8.76 7.87
N GLU A 36 5.17 -9.37 6.81
CA GLU A 36 6.15 -10.43 6.86
C GLU A 36 7.51 -9.84 6.47
N ARG A 37 8.60 -10.25 7.12
CA ARG A 37 9.94 -9.70 6.91
C ARG A 37 10.94 -10.80 6.61
N GLY A 38 11.86 -10.54 5.68
CA GLY A 38 12.95 -11.46 5.38
C GLY A 38 14.05 -11.31 6.44
N GLU A 39 14.35 -12.37 7.17
CA GLU A 39 15.40 -12.41 8.20
C GLU A 39 16.78 -12.81 7.62
N THR A 40 16.83 -13.16 6.34
CA THR A 40 18.01 -13.76 5.71
C THR A 40 18.97 -12.71 5.15
N GLY A 41 19.51 -11.86 6.01
CA GLY A 41 20.60 -10.97 5.62
C GLY A 41 21.65 -10.94 6.73
N VAL A 42 22.92 -11.14 6.38
CA VAL A 42 24.04 -10.78 7.27
C VAL A 42 23.74 -9.37 7.81
N PRO A 43 23.72 -9.17 9.15
CA PRO A 43 23.47 -7.85 9.71
C PRO A 43 24.42 -6.87 9.02
N PRO A 44 23.93 -5.71 8.53
CA PRO A 44 24.83 -4.71 7.97
C PRO A 44 25.95 -4.45 8.97
N ALA A 45 27.19 -4.36 8.47
CA ALA A 45 28.35 -4.07 9.29
C ALA A 45 28.10 -2.75 10.03
N GLU A 46 27.72 -2.88 11.30
CA GLU A 46 27.50 -1.86 12.33
C GLU A 46 26.46 -0.76 12.04
N GLY A 47 25.45 -0.67 12.91
CA GLY A 47 24.74 0.59 13.19
C GLY A 47 23.29 0.73 12.73
N TRP A 48 22.69 -0.23 12.02
CA TRP A 48 21.25 -0.22 11.73
C TRP A 48 20.56 -1.37 12.47
N GLU A 49 19.56 -1.05 13.29
CA GLU A 49 18.73 -2.01 14.02
C GLU A 49 18.23 -3.13 13.08
N SER A 50 18.09 -4.36 13.58
CA SER A 50 17.84 -5.64 12.86
C SER A 50 16.52 -5.70 12.06
N LEU A 51 16.29 -4.76 11.16
CA LEU A 51 15.15 -4.65 10.27
C LEU A 51 15.54 -5.30 8.93
N GLY A 52 14.95 -6.47 8.64
CA GLY A 52 15.20 -7.25 7.42
C GLY A 52 15.22 -6.41 6.14
N ARG A 53 16.04 -6.80 5.15
CA ARG A 53 16.27 -6.02 3.91
C ARG A 53 15.04 -5.92 3.01
N ALA A 54 14.09 -6.82 3.17
CA ALA A 54 12.80 -6.84 2.48
C ALA A 54 11.64 -7.06 3.46
N ALA A 55 10.48 -6.49 3.11
CA ALA A 55 9.22 -6.70 3.80
C ALA A 55 8.07 -6.83 2.79
N ARG A 56 7.03 -7.60 3.12
CA ARG A 56 5.78 -7.69 2.34
C ARG A 56 4.57 -7.62 3.25
N CYS A 57 3.43 -7.18 2.72
CA CYS A 57 2.16 -7.40 3.40
C CYS A 57 1.88 -8.91 3.52
N GLN A 58 1.26 -9.32 4.61
CA GLN A 58 0.73 -10.68 4.76
C GLN A 58 -0.26 -11.03 3.64
N ASP A 59 -0.36 -12.33 3.35
CA ASP A 59 -1.32 -12.83 2.38
C ASP A 59 -2.76 -12.39 2.71
N GLY A 60 -3.46 -11.90 1.68
CA GLY A 60 -4.84 -11.42 1.80
C GLY A 60 -4.99 -9.98 2.30
N ILE A 61 -3.91 -9.31 2.74
CA ILE A 61 -3.92 -7.88 3.12
C ILE A 61 -3.77 -7.00 1.88
N HIS A 62 -2.63 -7.13 1.19
CA HIS A 62 -2.32 -6.40 -0.04
C HIS A 62 -1.15 -7.06 -0.77
N ALA A 63 -0.92 -6.74 -2.04
CA ALA A 63 0.20 -7.26 -2.81
C ALA A 63 1.49 -6.43 -2.63
N PHE A 64 1.52 -5.43 -1.74
CA PHE A 64 2.68 -4.57 -1.55
C PHE A 64 3.88 -5.29 -0.92
N ALA A 65 5.06 -4.99 -1.43
CA ALA A 65 6.35 -5.31 -0.85
C ALA A 65 7.30 -4.12 -0.95
N ALA A 66 8.30 -4.08 -0.07
CA ALA A 66 9.27 -3.00 0.03
C ALA A 66 10.67 -3.53 0.28
N LEU A 67 11.65 -2.83 -0.30
CA LEU A 67 13.06 -2.99 0.00
C LEU A 67 13.47 -1.90 1.00
N ALA A 68 14.41 -2.22 1.90
CA ALA A 68 14.98 -1.25 2.83
C ALA A 68 15.69 -0.13 2.08
N HIS A 69 16.53 -0.49 1.11
CA HIS A 69 17.20 0.43 0.20
C HIS A 69 17.02 -0.05 -1.25
N PRO A 70 16.39 0.74 -2.13
CA PRO A 70 16.17 0.34 -3.53
C PRO A 70 17.45 0.08 -4.34
N ALA A 71 18.58 0.65 -3.94
CA ALA A 71 19.87 0.47 -4.59
C ALA A 71 20.71 -0.68 -3.99
N ASP A 72 20.23 -1.33 -2.92
CA ASP A 72 20.92 -2.50 -2.35
C ASP A 72 20.87 -3.66 -3.37
N PRO A 73 22.03 -4.15 -3.86
CA PRO A 73 22.07 -5.21 -4.85
C PRO A 73 21.59 -6.57 -4.32
N VAL A 74 21.57 -6.77 -3.00
CA VAL A 74 21.19 -8.05 -2.35
C VAL A 74 19.70 -8.07 -1.96
N ALA A 75 19.12 -6.92 -1.62
CA ALA A 75 17.71 -6.81 -1.24
C ALA A 75 16.72 -7.45 -2.26
N PRO A 76 17.00 -7.43 -3.58
CA PRO A 76 16.30 -8.21 -4.58
C PRO A 76 16.13 -9.71 -4.29
N ASP A 77 17.17 -10.38 -3.80
CA ASP A 77 17.17 -11.82 -3.56
C ASP A 77 16.48 -12.16 -2.24
N ASP A 78 16.67 -11.33 -1.21
CA ASP A 78 15.93 -11.44 0.05
C ASP A 78 14.43 -11.30 -0.17
N LEU A 79 14.01 -10.36 -1.04
CA LEU A 79 12.60 -10.23 -1.41
C LEU A 79 12.09 -11.50 -2.11
N ARG A 80 12.90 -12.12 -2.98
CA ARG A 80 12.54 -13.38 -3.66
C ARG A 80 12.39 -14.52 -2.65
N ALA A 81 13.31 -14.64 -1.71
CA ALA A 81 13.24 -15.63 -0.64
C ALA A 81 11.99 -15.44 0.22
N LEU A 82 11.63 -14.17 0.50
CA LEU A 82 10.46 -13.82 1.30
C LEU A 82 9.12 -14.08 0.58
N VAL A 83 9.01 -13.76 -0.71
CA VAL A 83 7.73 -13.86 -1.45
C VAL A 83 7.49 -15.25 -2.05
N GLY A 84 8.53 -16.06 -2.18
CA GLY A 84 8.51 -17.32 -2.91
C GLY A 84 8.53 -17.14 -4.44
N PRO A 85 8.92 -18.19 -5.19
CA PRO A 85 8.95 -18.16 -6.64
C PRO A 85 7.54 -18.08 -7.25
N GLY A 86 7.40 -17.40 -8.39
CA GLY A 86 6.13 -17.29 -9.12
C GLY A 86 5.15 -16.26 -8.57
N THR A 87 5.42 -15.67 -7.40
CA THR A 87 4.57 -14.66 -6.75
C THR A 87 4.74 -13.30 -7.41
N THR A 88 3.61 -12.65 -7.74
CA THR A 88 3.57 -11.26 -8.20
C THR A 88 3.39 -10.33 -7.01
N VAL A 89 4.26 -9.32 -6.89
CA VAL A 89 4.18 -8.28 -5.86
C VAL A 89 4.20 -6.89 -6.48
N ARG A 90 3.68 -5.91 -5.75
CA ARG A 90 3.77 -4.48 -6.07
C ARG A 90 4.86 -3.84 -5.23
N VAL A 91 5.81 -3.17 -5.86
CA VAL A 91 6.95 -2.55 -5.15
C VAL A 91 6.99 -1.06 -5.45
N LYS A 92 7.20 -0.24 -4.42
CA LYS A 92 7.42 1.21 -4.52
C LYS A 92 8.42 1.68 -3.45
N PRO A 93 9.24 2.71 -3.73
CA PRO A 93 9.53 3.25 -5.06
C PRO A 93 10.36 2.25 -5.86
N VAL A 94 10.23 2.27 -7.20
CA VAL A 94 11.08 1.49 -8.10
C VAL A 94 11.28 2.28 -9.39
N ASP A 95 12.52 2.70 -9.65
CA ASP A 95 12.89 3.33 -10.93
C ASP A 95 13.23 2.29 -12.00
N ARG A 96 13.70 1.12 -11.56
CA ARG A 96 14.03 -0.02 -12.42
C ARG A 96 13.70 -1.33 -11.74
N VAL A 97 13.08 -2.25 -12.47
CA VAL A 97 12.77 -3.59 -11.95
C VAL A 97 14.08 -4.28 -11.52
N PRO A 98 14.21 -4.69 -10.25
CA PRO A 98 15.47 -5.25 -9.77
C PRO A 98 15.70 -6.68 -10.26
N GLY A 99 16.95 -7.01 -10.60
CA GLY A 99 17.46 -8.38 -10.64
C GLY A 99 16.76 -9.36 -11.59
N GLY A 100 16.77 -9.09 -12.90
CA GLY A 100 16.33 -10.06 -13.93
C GLY A 100 14.84 -10.41 -13.90
N ARG A 101 14.03 -9.68 -13.11
CA ARG A 101 12.59 -9.91 -12.99
C ARG A 101 11.80 -9.29 -14.12
N ARG A 102 10.66 -9.91 -14.41
CA ARG A 102 9.69 -9.41 -15.39
C ARG A 102 8.76 -8.39 -14.73
N ALA A 103 8.71 -7.19 -15.30
CA ALA A 103 7.63 -6.25 -15.03
C ALA A 103 6.32 -6.83 -15.59
N GLU A 104 5.29 -6.98 -14.78
CA GLU A 104 3.94 -7.33 -15.25
C GLU A 104 3.10 -6.10 -15.57
N GLY A 105 3.45 -4.96 -15.00
CA GLY A 105 2.82 -3.68 -15.28
C GLY A 105 3.53 -2.57 -14.52
N GLY A 106 3.26 -1.33 -14.91
CA GLY A 106 3.91 -0.14 -14.36
C GLY A 106 3.03 1.08 -14.57
N GLY A 107 3.31 2.14 -13.82
CA GLY A 107 2.65 3.42 -14.02
C GLY A 107 3.31 4.50 -13.20
N GLU A 108 3.32 5.71 -13.76
CA GLU A 108 3.68 6.92 -13.03
C GLU A 108 2.51 7.36 -12.16
N GLY A 109 2.80 7.75 -10.92
CA GLY A 109 1.81 8.25 -9.99
C GLY A 109 2.29 9.51 -9.30
N ALA A 110 1.41 10.48 -9.15
CA ALA A 110 1.66 11.62 -8.29
C ALA A 110 1.39 11.24 -6.83
N GLN A 111 2.39 11.38 -5.96
CA GLN A 111 2.20 11.29 -4.52
C GLN A 111 1.78 12.68 -4.01
N LEU A 112 0.56 12.77 -3.48
CA LEU A 112 0.01 13.99 -2.91
C LEU A 112 -0.03 13.85 -1.39
N ALA A 113 0.46 14.87 -0.68
CA ALA A 113 0.36 14.99 0.77
C ALA A 113 -0.58 16.16 1.09
N ASP A 114 -1.56 15.88 1.92
CA ASP A 114 -2.46 16.88 2.42
C ASP A 114 -1.95 17.42 3.76
N THR A 115 -1.46 18.66 3.74
CA THR A 115 -0.86 19.32 4.91
C THR A 115 -1.69 20.50 5.42
N ALA A 116 -2.81 20.83 4.76
CA ALA A 116 -3.59 22.04 5.05
C ALA A 116 -5.08 21.96 4.65
N LEU A 117 -5.68 20.77 4.55
CA LEU A 117 -7.11 20.62 4.27
C LEU A 117 -7.99 21.04 5.44
N CYS A 118 -9.06 21.77 5.11
CA CYS A 118 -10.19 22.00 6.01
C CYS A 118 -11.13 20.78 5.98
N ALA A 119 -11.18 20.03 7.08
CA ALA A 119 -12.08 18.89 7.23
C ALA A 119 -13.50 19.33 7.59
N GLU A 120 -14.51 18.68 6.99
CA GLU A 120 -15.93 18.89 7.28
C GLU A 120 -16.55 17.62 7.87
N PRO A 121 -17.55 17.73 8.78
CA PRO A 121 -18.27 16.57 9.30
C PRO A 121 -19.00 15.79 8.19
N ALA A 122 -18.88 14.47 8.23
CA ALA A 122 -19.61 13.55 7.34
C ALA A 122 -20.58 12.69 8.17
N PRO A 123 -21.77 13.20 8.55
CA PRO A 123 -22.69 12.50 9.45
C PRO A 123 -23.29 11.22 8.87
N ASP A 124 -23.24 11.04 7.55
CA ASP A 124 -23.66 9.84 6.84
C ASP A 124 -22.55 8.78 6.71
N ALA A 125 -21.32 9.08 7.15
CA ALA A 125 -20.21 8.14 7.13
C ALA A 125 -20.37 7.07 8.21
N VAL A 126 -20.37 5.81 7.80
CA VAL A 126 -20.49 4.65 8.69
C VAL A 126 -19.23 3.80 8.64
N ARG A 127 -18.75 3.36 9.82
CA ARG A 127 -17.61 2.44 9.91
C ARG A 127 -17.97 1.07 9.37
N LEU A 128 -17.19 0.58 8.43
CA LEU A 128 -17.27 -0.77 7.90
C LEU A 128 -16.31 -1.69 8.67
N GLY A 129 -16.72 -2.94 8.86
CA GLY A 129 -15.93 -3.96 9.53
C GLY A 129 -15.97 -5.31 8.79
N PRO A 130 -15.47 -6.39 9.42
CA PRO A 130 -15.36 -7.70 8.78
C PRO A 130 -16.67 -8.26 8.20
N ALA A 131 -17.81 -7.93 8.82
CA ALA A 131 -19.12 -8.35 8.34
C ALA A 131 -19.52 -7.70 6.99
N ASP A 132 -18.92 -6.56 6.66
CA ASP A 132 -19.24 -5.78 5.46
C ASP A 132 -18.36 -6.21 4.25
N VAL A 133 -17.35 -7.08 4.45
CA VAL A 133 -16.38 -7.52 3.43
C VAL A 133 -17.03 -8.09 2.15
N PRO A 134 -18.08 -8.93 2.21
CA PRO A 134 -18.72 -9.44 0.99
C PRO A 134 -19.29 -8.32 0.10
N GLU A 135 -19.87 -7.29 0.71
CA GLU A 135 -20.43 -6.14 -0.01
C GLU A 135 -19.32 -5.25 -0.59
N MET A 136 -18.27 -4.99 0.20
CA MET A 136 -17.08 -4.25 -0.24
C MET A 136 -16.43 -4.92 -1.46
N LEU A 137 -16.23 -6.25 -1.42
CA LEU A 137 -15.68 -7.01 -2.55
C LEU A 137 -16.63 -6.96 -3.76
N GLY A 138 -17.93 -7.00 -3.53
CA GLY A 138 -18.93 -6.83 -4.58
C GLY A 138 -18.82 -5.47 -5.28
N LEU A 139 -18.57 -4.38 -4.54
CA LEU A 139 -18.30 -3.07 -5.13
C LEU A 139 -16.97 -3.03 -5.88
N VAL A 140 -15.89 -3.51 -5.27
CA VAL A 140 -14.55 -3.55 -5.87
C VAL A 140 -14.57 -4.28 -7.21
N ALA A 141 -15.31 -5.38 -7.33
CA ALA A 141 -15.46 -6.11 -8.59
C ALA A 141 -16.10 -5.27 -9.71
N ARG A 142 -16.99 -4.33 -9.35
CA ARG A 142 -17.68 -3.44 -10.30
C ARG A 142 -16.85 -2.21 -10.67
N THR A 143 -16.16 -1.62 -9.70
CA THR A 143 -15.45 -0.34 -9.89
C THR A 143 -13.96 -0.50 -10.21
N ARG A 144 -13.40 -1.69 -9.93
CA ARG A 144 -12.00 -2.06 -10.20
C ARG A 144 -10.99 -0.97 -9.76
N PRO A 145 -11.07 -0.50 -8.50
CA PRO A 145 -10.26 0.64 -8.02
C PRO A 145 -8.77 0.31 -7.86
N GLY A 146 -8.42 -0.97 -7.94
CA GLY A 146 -7.12 -1.50 -7.55
C GLY A 146 -7.29 -2.74 -6.65
N PRO A 147 -6.20 -3.44 -6.32
CA PRO A 147 -6.24 -4.60 -5.43
C PRO A 147 -6.90 -4.28 -4.08
N PHE A 148 -8.05 -4.90 -3.84
CA PHE A 148 -8.68 -4.98 -2.53
C PHE A 148 -9.01 -6.45 -2.26
N LEU A 149 -8.38 -6.98 -1.24
CA LEU A 149 -8.43 -8.39 -0.84
C LEU A 149 -9.28 -8.57 0.42
N LYS A 150 -9.53 -9.82 0.80
CA LYS A 150 -10.44 -10.17 1.91
C LYS A 150 -10.06 -9.51 3.24
N ARG A 151 -8.76 -9.33 3.50
CA ARG A 151 -8.24 -8.77 4.75
C ARG A 151 -7.80 -7.31 4.61
N THR A 152 -7.95 -6.68 3.44
CA THR A 152 -7.58 -5.26 3.25
C THR A 152 -8.33 -4.33 4.21
N VAL A 153 -9.51 -4.74 4.68
CA VAL A 153 -10.29 -4.07 5.74
C VAL A 153 -9.48 -3.85 7.04
N GLU A 154 -8.48 -4.70 7.31
CA GLU A 154 -7.61 -4.64 8.51
C GLU A 154 -6.58 -3.50 8.45
N MET A 155 -6.31 -2.94 7.25
CA MET A 155 -5.30 -1.88 7.08
C MET A 155 -5.73 -0.51 7.63
N GLY A 156 -6.99 -0.34 8.02
CA GLY A 156 -7.48 0.95 8.50
C GLY A 156 -8.94 0.95 8.89
N THR A 157 -9.56 2.13 8.90
CA THR A 157 -11.00 2.29 9.17
C THR A 157 -11.74 2.57 7.86
N PRO A 158 -12.21 1.55 7.14
CA PRO A 158 -13.02 1.77 5.95
C PRO A 158 -14.35 2.42 6.32
N LEU A 159 -14.76 3.39 5.50
CA LEU A 159 -16.02 4.11 5.64
C LEU A 159 -16.92 3.80 4.44
N GLY A 160 -18.21 3.61 4.73
CA GLY A 160 -19.29 3.58 3.75
C GLY A 160 -20.26 4.73 3.98
N ALA A 161 -21.33 4.79 3.18
CA ALA A 161 -22.42 5.73 3.38
C ALA A 161 -23.62 5.00 4.02
N ALA A 162 -24.41 5.70 4.83
CA ALA A 162 -25.71 5.15 5.24
C ALA A 162 -26.71 5.21 4.07
N ALA A 163 -27.39 4.10 3.77
CA ALA A 163 -28.53 4.15 2.85
C ALA A 163 -29.67 4.96 3.47
N ARG A 164 -30.30 5.87 2.71
CA ARG A 164 -31.59 6.46 3.11
C ARG A 164 -32.63 5.34 3.19
N ALA A 165 -33.14 5.06 4.38
CA ALA A 165 -34.12 4.01 4.58
C ALA A 165 -35.42 4.31 3.82
N SER A 166 -35.73 3.53 2.78
CA SER A 166 -37.10 3.39 2.31
C SER A 166 -37.85 2.49 3.31
N SER A 167 -38.49 3.12 4.29
CA SER A 167 -39.59 2.60 5.14
C SER A 167 -39.48 1.22 5.81
N ARG A 168 -38.28 0.65 6.03
CA ARG A 168 -38.12 -0.50 6.95
C ARG A 168 -37.04 -0.21 7.98
N SER A 169 -37.45 -0.30 9.25
CA SER A 169 -36.65 -0.11 10.46
C SER A 169 -35.32 -0.86 10.40
N GLY A 170 -34.21 -0.10 10.45
CA GLY A 170 -32.85 -0.59 10.46
C GLY A 170 -31.92 0.29 9.63
N VAL A 171 -30.90 0.87 10.25
CA VAL A 171 -29.80 1.53 9.52
C VAL A 171 -29.07 0.43 8.75
N ARG A 172 -29.20 0.42 7.42
CA ARG A 172 -28.38 -0.42 6.56
C ARG A 172 -27.13 0.38 6.19
N LYS A 173 -25.96 -0.16 6.52
CA LYS A 173 -24.70 0.32 5.96
C LYS A 173 -24.72 0.02 4.47
N ASP A 174 -24.34 1.00 3.66
CA ASP A 174 -24.26 0.86 2.22
C ASP A 174 -22.80 1.05 1.81
N ALA A 175 -22.15 -0.07 1.49
CA ALA A 175 -20.78 -0.06 1.01
C ALA A 175 -20.70 0.26 -0.49
N SER A 176 -21.82 0.58 -1.18
CA SER A 176 -21.81 1.01 -2.58
C SER A 176 -21.10 2.34 -2.84
N ARG A 177 -20.82 3.11 -1.78
CA ARG A 177 -19.96 4.30 -1.80
C ARG A 177 -18.79 4.13 -0.83
N PHE A 178 -17.83 3.33 -1.25
CA PHE A 178 -16.55 3.16 -0.58
C PHE A 178 -15.49 4.04 -1.23
N ALA A 179 -14.67 4.72 -0.42
CA ALA A 179 -13.49 5.44 -0.87
C ALA A 179 -12.21 4.63 -0.60
N ALA A 180 -11.85 3.71 -1.51
CA ALA A 180 -10.44 3.31 -1.66
C ALA A 180 -9.79 4.30 -2.62
N ARG A 181 -8.98 5.21 -2.10
CA ARG A 181 -8.00 5.92 -2.94
C ARG A 181 -6.76 5.05 -3.06
N GLU A 182 -6.53 4.48 -4.23
CA GLU A 182 -5.23 3.91 -4.59
C GLU A 182 -4.54 4.76 -5.67
N GLN A 183 -3.22 4.90 -5.52
CA GLN A 183 -2.34 5.49 -6.52
C GLN A 183 -1.84 4.40 -7.48
N PRO A 184 -1.52 4.72 -8.75
CA PRO A 184 -0.92 3.76 -9.67
C PRO A 184 0.41 3.23 -9.10
N ALA A 185 0.65 1.93 -9.28
CA ALA A 185 1.79 1.20 -8.76
C ALA A 185 2.28 0.16 -9.77
N SER A 186 3.58 -0.12 -9.74
CA SER A 186 4.21 -1.12 -10.60
C SER A 186 4.05 -2.53 -10.03
N ALA A 187 3.69 -3.49 -10.87
CA ALA A 187 3.55 -4.91 -10.53
C ALA A 187 4.69 -5.69 -11.19
N ALA A 188 5.39 -6.52 -10.42
CA ALA A 188 6.50 -7.34 -10.90
C ALA A 188 6.30 -8.80 -10.47
N ARG A 189 6.68 -9.74 -11.35
CA ARG A 189 6.60 -11.17 -11.08
C ARG A 189 7.99 -11.78 -10.96
N CYS A 190 8.14 -12.69 -9.99
CA CYS A 190 9.33 -13.49 -9.84
C CYS A 190 9.27 -14.72 -10.77
N GLU A 191 10.19 -14.81 -11.73
CA GLU A 191 10.38 -16.02 -12.54
C GLU A 191 11.26 -17.05 -11.81
N SER A 192 11.24 -18.29 -12.31
CA SER A 192 11.91 -19.48 -11.76
C SER A 192 13.42 -19.37 -11.74
#